data_AF-A0A1Y1X444-F1
#
_entry.id   AF-A0A1Y1X444-F1
#
_cell.length_a   1.000
_cell.length_b   1.000
_cell.length_c   1.000
_cell.angle_alpha   90.00
_cell.angle_beta   90.00
_cell.angle_gamma   90.00
#
_symmetry.space_group_name_H-M   'P 1'
#
loop_
_entity.id
_entity.type
_entity.pdbx_description
1 polymer ?
#
loop_
_entity_poly.entity_id
_entity_poly.type
_entity_poly.pdbx_seq_one_letter_code
_entity_poly.pdbx_strand_id
1 'polypeptide(L)'
;MNVLLPLSILITLVYNVSAKWIPSQDMKWNYILGVEPEEFDLDSENADVLGIGYLNSAETIQKYHDAGKMVICYFSVGTVADYDPDIKEYEAISGLVKTRHTQWPAERWIDFRVDGAKELIINRFKKAKEAGCDGIEPDHLGGYYHDEVKSWSNPLTMEDTVEYAKWLTEVAHDFGFSIGLKNGLGIIDQVGQYFDFAINESCTVYNECKRYNDFLASGKAVFGVSYGEVDDLKDSLCTNLKGYPISMIVKKSNALRQERTFFDVDKYCGYSPNYASTSAKSTSTSSSSSSSISRDVDLNSSKKDNSSSSSSKTTDKDSSSSSKTTAKSDEKSKTSKPQATSTSKNASSPSSYVTIKFKGNLDYTSNFYLGVPELKEYASFDIYKLSTEKSYKYRTWHVTSTDKPSFMYLSTGTYGSIGEPSNYCLDLGEYTNQEGYNYLSIVDCSKASHKFMFGGSYNGSVDIYDAEDNHLKDRSGNKLCLYYSMTPRISKCKNPSNKGNMGWNKFVM
;
A
#
# COMPACT_ATOMS: atom_id res chain seq x y z
N MET A 1 57.86 -21.83 -50.95
CA MET A 1 58.08 -20.94 -49.78
C MET A 1 56.71 -20.52 -49.32
N ASN A 2 56.10 -21.30 -48.43
CA ASN A 2 54.68 -21.19 -48.12
C ASN A 2 54.55 -20.83 -46.64
N VAL A 3 54.14 -19.59 -46.36
CA VAL A 3 53.91 -19.11 -44.99
C VAL A 3 52.46 -19.40 -44.63
N LEU A 4 52.25 -20.26 -43.63
CA LEU A 4 50.95 -20.45 -43.01
C LEU A 4 50.69 -19.29 -42.03
N LEU A 5 49.77 -18.41 -42.38
CA LEU A 5 49.20 -17.42 -41.47
C LEU A 5 48.17 -18.11 -40.55
N PRO A 6 48.31 -18.02 -39.21
CA PRO A 6 47.27 -18.50 -38.31
C PRO A 6 46.07 -17.55 -38.37
N LEU A 7 44.88 -18.09 -38.66
CA LEU A 7 43.64 -17.32 -38.68
C LEU A 7 43.11 -17.15 -37.25
N SER A 8 43.55 -16.08 -36.58
CA SER A 8 43.06 -15.71 -35.24
C SER A 8 41.58 -15.31 -35.31
N ILE A 9 40.69 -16.24 -34.92
CA ILE A 9 39.25 -15.96 -34.79
C ILE A 9 39.03 -15.06 -33.57
N LEU A 10 38.81 -13.78 -33.82
CA LEU A 10 38.49 -12.80 -32.78
C LEU A 10 37.04 -12.98 -32.34
N ILE A 11 36.82 -13.76 -31.27
CA ILE A 11 35.49 -13.90 -30.65
C ILE A 11 35.18 -12.61 -29.89
N THR A 12 34.54 -11.66 -30.57
CA THR A 12 33.90 -10.52 -29.92
C THR A 12 32.72 -11.00 -29.08
N LEU A 13 32.86 -11.03 -27.76
CA LEU A 13 31.70 -11.07 -26.87
C LEU A 13 30.91 -9.78 -27.08
N VAL A 14 29.77 -9.89 -27.76
CA VAL A 14 28.78 -8.81 -27.80
C VAL A 14 28.09 -8.80 -26.43
N TYR A 15 28.69 -8.09 -25.48
CA TYR A 15 27.97 -7.69 -24.28
C TYR A 15 26.83 -6.78 -24.71
N ASN A 16 25.60 -7.28 -24.61
CA ASN A 16 24.40 -6.47 -24.73
C ASN A 16 24.31 -5.55 -23.51
N VAL A 17 25.07 -4.46 -23.54
CA VAL A 17 24.89 -3.31 -22.66
C VAL A 17 23.57 -2.66 -23.07
N SER A 18 22.47 -3.16 -22.50
CA SER A 18 21.16 -2.53 -22.67
C SER A 18 21.27 -1.11 -22.13
N ALA A 19 21.09 -0.12 -23.00
CA ALA A 19 21.18 1.27 -22.60
C ALA A 19 20.01 1.59 -21.66
N LYS A 20 20.29 2.27 -20.55
CA LYS A 20 19.25 2.77 -19.64
C LYS A 20 18.22 3.55 -20.45
N TRP A 21 16.96 3.12 -20.40
CA TRP A 21 15.85 3.84 -21.01
C TRP A 21 15.69 5.22 -20.34
N ILE A 22 15.40 6.24 -21.15
CA ILE A 22 15.07 7.60 -20.69
C ILE A 22 13.74 7.99 -21.38
N PRO A 23 12.67 8.31 -20.64
CA PRO A 23 11.42 8.77 -21.24
C PRO A 23 11.54 10.18 -21.83
N SER A 24 10.85 10.43 -22.95
CA SER A 24 10.72 11.75 -23.55
C SER A 24 9.44 12.48 -23.08
N GLN A 25 9.43 13.82 -23.20
CA GLN A 25 8.35 14.68 -22.68
C GLN A 25 6.99 14.51 -23.38
N ASP A 26 6.98 13.89 -24.56
CA ASP A 26 5.80 13.59 -25.37
C ASP A 26 5.19 12.20 -25.10
N MET A 27 5.88 11.32 -24.37
CA MET A 27 5.37 9.99 -24.02
C MET A 27 4.07 10.07 -23.21
N LYS A 28 3.06 9.35 -23.67
CA LYS A 28 1.80 9.15 -22.97
C LYS A 28 1.95 8.08 -21.91
N TRP A 29 1.41 8.33 -20.72
CA TRP A 29 1.52 7.37 -19.62
C TRP A 29 0.16 6.94 -19.04
N ASN A 30 0.17 5.87 -18.27
CA ASN A 30 -0.88 5.50 -17.34
C ASN A 30 -0.29 5.16 -15.98
N TYR A 31 -1.07 5.32 -14.91
CA TYR A 31 -0.70 5.03 -13.54
C TYR A 31 -1.73 4.04 -12.95
N ILE A 32 -1.29 2.81 -12.72
CA ILE A 32 -2.13 1.63 -12.54
C ILE A 32 -1.63 0.82 -11.34
N LEU A 33 -1.85 1.35 -10.14
CA LEU A 33 -1.51 0.67 -8.87
C LEU A 33 -2.70 -0.05 -8.23
N GLY A 34 -3.92 0.22 -8.71
CA GLY A 34 -5.16 -0.32 -8.18
C GLY A 34 -5.88 -1.23 -9.18
N VAL A 35 -5.14 -2.05 -9.93
CA VAL A 35 -5.68 -3.11 -10.83
C VAL A 35 -4.74 -4.30 -10.77
N GLU A 36 -5.29 -5.51 -10.60
CA GLU A 36 -4.50 -6.75 -10.71
C GLU A 36 -4.21 -7.09 -12.19
N PRO A 37 -3.12 -7.80 -12.53
CA PRO A 37 -2.73 -8.06 -13.92
C PRO A 37 -3.80 -8.72 -14.79
N GLU A 38 -4.68 -9.53 -14.21
CA GLU A 38 -5.77 -10.22 -14.92
C GLU A 38 -7.01 -9.32 -15.15
N GLU A 39 -7.08 -8.16 -14.52
CA GLU A 39 -8.15 -7.16 -14.72
C GLU A 39 -7.72 -6.00 -15.63
N PHE A 40 -6.45 -5.98 -16.07
CA PHE A 40 -5.90 -4.96 -16.96
C PHE A 40 -6.06 -5.35 -18.45
N ASP A 41 -6.80 -4.55 -19.20
CA ASP A 41 -7.03 -4.73 -20.63
C ASP A 41 -5.91 -4.08 -21.45
N LEU A 42 -4.88 -4.86 -21.78
CA LEU A 42 -3.74 -4.41 -22.58
C LEU A 42 -4.13 -4.00 -24.02
N ASP A 43 -5.19 -4.59 -24.60
CA ASP A 43 -5.59 -4.34 -25.99
C ASP A 43 -6.25 -2.95 -26.16
N SER A 44 -6.94 -2.44 -25.13
CA SER A 44 -7.42 -1.05 -25.12
C SER A 44 -6.41 -0.04 -24.57
N GLU A 45 -5.25 -0.48 -24.06
CA GLU A 45 -4.24 0.40 -23.49
C GLU A 45 -3.39 1.10 -24.56
N ASN A 46 -3.59 2.42 -24.68
CA ASN A 46 -2.93 3.31 -25.65
C ASN A 46 -1.97 4.34 -25.03
N ALA A 47 -1.50 4.10 -23.80
CA ALA A 47 -0.28 4.71 -23.27
C ALA A 47 0.98 4.05 -23.86
N ASP A 48 2.09 4.79 -23.86
CA ASP A 48 3.44 4.32 -24.18
C ASP A 48 4.15 3.80 -22.92
N VAL A 49 3.81 4.36 -21.75
CA VAL A 49 4.43 4.08 -20.44
C VAL A 49 3.39 3.63 -19.40
N LEU A 50 3.68 2.58 -18.64
CA LEU A 50 2.82 2.07 -17.56
C LEU A 50 3.53 2.17 -16.21
N GLY A 51 3.01 2.96 -15.28
CA GLY A 51 3.41 2.95 -13.87
C GLY A 51 2.59 1.91 -13.10
N ILE A 52 3.23 0.83 -12.64
CA ILE A 52 2.58 -0.34 -11.99
C ILE A 52 3.34 -0.77 -10.73
N GLY A 53 2.74 -1.62 -9.88
CA GLY A 53 3.43 -2.13 -8.68
C GLY A 53 4.60 -3.09 -8.97
N TYR A 54 5.68 -3.01 -8.20
CA TYR A 54 6.91 -3.82 -8.39
C TYR A 54 6.77 -5.35 -8.20
N LEU A 55 5.60 -5.85 -7.78
CA LEU A 55 5.32 -7.27 -7.56
C LEU A 55 4.70 -7.97 -8.79
N ASN A 56 4.65 -7.30 -9.94
CA ASN A 56 4.25 -7.90 -11.21
C ASN A 56 5.21 -9.04 -11.61
N SER A 57 4.69 -10.04 -12.33
CA SER A 57 5.51 -11.16 -12.81
C SER A 57 6.34 -10.77 -14.05
N ALA A 58 7.46 -11.46 -14.27
CA ALA A 58 8.26 -11.29 -15.50
C ALA A 58 7.45 -11.61 -16.77
N GLU A 59 6.54 -12.58 -16.72
CA GLU A 59 5.64 -12.89 -17.83
C GLU A 59 4.63 -11.76 -18.09
N THR A 60 4.20 -11.06 -17.03
CA THR A 60 3.30 -9.90 -17.12
C THR A 60 4.00 -8.72 -17.78
N ILE A 61 5.20 -8.36 -17.33
CA ILE A 61 5.95 -7.23 -17.90
C ILE A 61 6.43 -7.55 -19.33
N GLN A 62 6.83 -8.79 -19.63
CA GLN A 62 7.18 -9.18 -21.00
C GLN A 62 6.00 -9.00 -21.97
N LYS A 63 4.75 -9.30 -21.56
CA LYS A 63 3.56 -9.01 -22.40
C LYS A 63 3.39 -7.51 -22.68
N TYR A 64 3.73 -6.66 -21.71
CA TYR A 64 3.68 -5.21 -21.90
C TYR A 64 4.80 -4.74 -22.84
N HIS A 65 6.02 -5.27 -22.71
CA HIS A 65 7.13 -5.05 -23.64
C HIS A 65 6.81 -5.52 -25.07
N ASP A 66 6.20 -6.69 -25.23
CA ASP A 66 5.77 -7.25 -26.52
C ASP A 66 4.69 -6.37 -27.19
N ALA A 67 3.87 -5.68 -26.38
CA ALA A 67 2.91 -4.66 -26.81
C ALA A 67 3.52 -3.23 -26.95
N GLY A 68 4.85 -3.12 -26.91
CA GLY A 68 5.59 -1.86 -27.10
C GLY A 68 5.49 -0.86 -25.95
N LYS A 69 5.13 -1.31 -24.74
CA LYS A 69 5.05 -0.47 -23.54
C LYS A 69 6.40 -0.43 -22.82
N MET A 70 6.71 0.70 -22.18
CA MET A 70 7.76 0.79 -21.16
C MET A 70 7.14 0.75 -19.76
N VAL A 71 7.81 0.11 -18.79
CA VAL A 71 7.25 -0.14 -17.46
C VAL A 71 8.05 0.55 -16.36
N ILE A 72 7.36 1.41 -15.60
CA ILE A 72 7.85 2.03 -14.36
C ILE A 72 7.29 1.24 -13.18
N CYS A 73 8.15 0.73 -12.31
CA CYS A 73 7.75 -0.06 -11.15
C CYS A 73 7.77 0.77 -9.86
N TYR A 74 6.60 0.90 -9.26
CA TYR A 74 6.34 1.56 -7.99
C TYR A 74 6.73 0.70 -6.80
N PHE A 75 7.47 1.30 -5.86
CA PHE A 75 7.47 0.88 -4.46
C PHE A 75 7.76 2.06 -3.53
N SER A 76 7.21 2.02 -2.31
CA SER A 76 7.58 3.00 -1.30
C SER A 76 9.01 2.78 -0.81
N VAL A 77 9.72 3.90 -0.62
CA VAL A 77 11.07 3.97 -0.02
C VAL A 77 11.09 4.72 1.31
N GLY A 78 10.00 5.41 1.66
CA GLY A 78 9.82 6.12 2.93
C GLY A 78 8.80 5.47 3.90
N THR A 79 8.00 4.52 3.41
CA THR A 79 7.05 3.74 4.22
C THR A 79 7.16 2.24 3.92
N VAL A 80 6.62 1.42 4.84
CA VAL A 80 6.31 0.02 4.62
C VAL A 80 4.83 -0.24 4.95
N ALA A 81 4.17 -1.06 4.14
CA ALA A 81 2.76 -1.39 4.31
C ALA A 81 2.56 -2.69 5.11
N ASP A 82 1.49 -2.78 5.90
CA ASP A 82 1.11 -4.01 6.62
C ASP A 82 0.74 -5.19 5.70
N TYR A 83 0.65 -4.94 4.40
CA TYR A 83 0.38 -5.93 3.35
C TYR A 83 1.57 -6.12 2.39
N ASP A 84 2.70 -5.44 2.60
CA ASP A 84 3.93 -5.72 1.86
C ASP A 84 4.43 -7.14 2.18
N PRO A 85 4.90 -7.91 1.18
CA PRO A 85 5.36 -9.28 1.41
C PRO A 85 6.62 -9.35 2.29
N ASP A 86 7.42 -8.28 2.33
CA ASP A 86 8.64 -8.14 3.12
C ASP A 86 8.44 -7.41 4.47
N ILE A 87 7.20 -7.10 4.89
CA ILE A 87 6.92 -6.38 6.15
C ILE A 87 7.62 -7.00 7.39
N LYS A 88 7.73 -8.32 7.45
CA LYS A 88 8.38 -9.03 8.56
C LYS A 88 9.90 -8.81 8.61
N GLU A 89 10.53 -8.53 7.47
CA GLU A 89 11.95 -8.21 7.39
C GLU A 89 12.19 -6.76 7.86
N TYR A 90 11.29 -5.83 7.54
CA TYR A 90 11.28 -4.48 8.11
C TYR A 90 11.04 -4.49 9.63
N GLU A 91 10.06 -5.25 10.11
CA GLU A 91 9.74 -5.37 11.54
C GLU A 91 10.83 -6.08 12.37
N ALA A 92 11.69 -6.88 11.74
CA ALA A 92 12.83 -7.52 12.40
C ALA A 92 13.98 -6.53 12.70
N ILE A 93 14.06 -5.39 12.00
CA ILE A 93 15.11 -4.38 12.20
C ILE A 93 14.68 -3.39 13.27
N SER A 94 15.31 -3.48 14.44
CA SER A 94 15.00 -2.65 15.61
C SER A 94 15.11 -1.16 15.30
N GLY A 95 14.01 -0.43 15.47
CA GLY A 95 13.94 1.02 15.27
C GLY A 95 13.77 1.51 13.82
N LEU A 96 13.73 0.59 12.84
CA LEU A 96 13.48 0.92 11.43
C LEU A 96 12.02 1.36 11.21
N VAL A 97 11.05 0.54 11.60
CA VAL A 97 9.62 0.87 11.45
C VAL A 97 9.17 1.80 12.58
N LYS A 98 8.53 2.91 12.22
CA LYS A 98 8.20 4.02 13.14
C LYS A 98 6.69 4.26 13.23
N THR A 99 6.24 5.50 13.00
CA THR A 99 4.85 5.93 13.19
C THR A 99 3.94 5.52 12.03
N ARG A 100 2.66 5.32 12.32
CA ARG A 100 1.60 5.22 11.29
C ARG A 100 1.59 6.46 10.40
N HIS A 101 1.31 6.30 9.11
CA HIS A 101 0.96 7.42 8.25
C HIS A 101 -0.54 7.72 8.40
N THR A 102 -0.90 8.98 8.68
CA THR A 102 -2.28 9.39 8.99
C THR A 102 -3.22 9.27 7.80
N GLN A 103 -2.75 9.60 6.59
CA GLN A 103 -3.54 9.53 5.36
C GLN A 103 -3.64 8.10 4.82
N TRP A 104 -2.63 7.26 5.09
CA TRP A 104 -2.56 5.86 4.68
C TRP A 104 -2.39 4.94 5.92
N PRO A 105 -3.43 4.69 6.74
CA PRO A 105 -3.28 3.98 8.02
C PRO A 105 -2.83 2.52 7.93
N ALA A 106 -2.80 1.93 6.73
CA ALA A 106 -2.21 0.62 6.49
C ALA A 106 -0.67 0.65 6.40
N GLU A 107 -0.06 1.84 6.40
CA GLU A 107 1.37 2.06 6.24
C GLU A 107 2.01 2.66 7.50
N ARG A 108 3.32 2.44 7.61
CA ARG A 108 4.18 3.01 8.67
C ARG A 108 5.42 3.62 8.03
N TRP A 109 5.75 4.84 8.45
CA TRP A 109 6.99 5.51 8.09
C TRP A 109 8.20 4.70 8.55
N ILE A 110 9.29 4.73 7.78
CA ILE A 110 10.56 4.07 8.14
C ILE A 110 11.68 5.09 8.36
N ASP A 111 12.58 4.80 9.28
CA ASP A 111 13.82 5.56 9.47
C ASP A 111 14.93 4.96 8.60
N PHE A 112 15.00 5.40 7.35
CA PHE A 112 15.91 4.85 6.32
C PHE A 112 17.42 4.99 6.64
N ARG A 113 17.76 5.65 7.75
CA ARG A 113 19.13 5.78 8.29
C ARG A 113 19.56 4.59 9.14
N VAL A 114 18.63 3.70 9.51
CA VAL A 114 18.90 2.51 10.33
C VAL A 114 19.58 1.43 9.48
N ASP A 115 20.63 0.80 10.03
CA ASP A 115 21.38 -0.28 9.37
C ASP A 115 20.45 -1.41 8.89
N GLY A 116 20.68 -1.88 7.66
CA GLY A 116 19.86 -2.90 7.01
C GLY A 116 18.63 -2.37 6.27
N ALA A 117 18.22 -1.11 6.47
CA ALA A 117 17.12 -0.51 5.69
C ALA A 117 17.44 -0.49 4.18
N LYS A 118 18.69 -0.16 3.84
CA LYS A 118 19.19 -0.08 2.46
C LYS A 118 19.16 -1.44 1.77
N GLU A 119 19.50 -2.53 2.45
CA GLU A 119 19.43 -3.89 1.94
C GLU A 119 18.00 -4.31 1.57
N LEU A 120 16.98 -3.94 2.36
CA LEU A 120 15.58 -4.23 2.05
C LEU A 120 15.11 -3.48 0.80
N ILE A 121 15.52 -2.22 0.66
CA ILE A 121 15.25 -1.39 -0.53
C ILE A 121 15.98 -1.95 -1.77
N ILE A 122 17.24 -2.36 -1.64
CA ILE A 122 17.99 -3.07 -2.69
C ILE A 122 17.26 -4.37 -3.10
N ASN A 123 16.63 -5.09 -2.16
CA ASN A 123 15.84 -6.28 -2.50
C ASN A 123 14.54 -5.94 -3.27
N ARG A 124 13.96 -4.76 -3.09
CA ARG A 124 12.85 -4.26 -3.94
C ARG A 124 13.34 -3.91 -5.36
N PHE A 125 14.52 -3.28 -5.50
CA PHE A 125 15.19 -3.11 -6.80
C PHE A 125 15.50 -4.45 -7.50
N LYS A 126 15.96 -5.48 -6.78
CA LYS A 126 16.16 -6.84 -7.35
C LYS A 126 14.87 -7.43 -7.89
N LYS A 127 13.79 -7.43 -7.10
CA LYS A 127 12.46 -7.92 -7.51
C LYS A 127 11.98 -7.20 -8.78
N ALA A 128 12.13 -5.87 -8.85
CA ALA A 128 11.82 -5.10 -10.06
C ALA A 128 12.71 -5.49 -11.26
N LYS A 129 13.97 -5.88 -11.04
CA LYS A 129 14.88 -6.30 -12.13
C LYS A 129 14.57 -7.70 -12.63
N GLU A 130 14.22 -8.60 -11.72
CA GLU A 130 13.76 -9.97 -12.00
C GLU A 130 12.40 -9.95 -12.73
N ALA A 131 11.54 -8.99 -12.42
CA ALA A 131 10.30 -8.74 -13.15
C ALA A 131 10.52 -8.05 -14.51
N GLY A 132 11.66 -7.39 -14.74
CA GLY A 132 12.02 -6.77 -16.02
C GLY A 132 11.60 -5.30 -16.19
N CYS A 133 11.37 -4.56 -15.10
CA CYS A 133 11.01 -3.14 -15.17
C CYS A 133 12.08 -2.27 -15.88
N ASP A 134 11.66 -1.19 -16.55
CA ASP A 134 12.55 -0.26 -17.25
C ASP A 134 12.90 0.98 -16.39
N GLY A 135 11.96 1.40 -15.54
CA GLY A 135 12.14 2.49 -14.60
C GLY A 135 11.56 2.19 -13.21
N ILE A 136 11.88 3.03 -12.24
CA ILE A 136 11.47 2.90 -10.84
C ILE A 136 10.82 4.19 -10.33
N GLU A 137 9.72 4.04 -9.59
CA GLU A 137 9.08 5.12 -8.83
C GLU A 137 9.28 4.87 -7.31
N PRO A 138 10.22 5.57 -6.67
CA PRO A 138 10.48 5.50 -5.22
C PRO A 138 9.59 6.48 -4.44
N ASP A 139 8.48 6.00 -3.86
CA ASP A 139 7.51 6.88 -3.18
C ASP A 139 7.82 7.16 -1.69
N HIS A 140 7.12 8.15 -1.13
CA HIS A 140 7.21 8.62 0.25
C HIS A 140 8.57 9.21 0.67
N LEU A 141 9.36 9.72 -0.29
CA LEU A 141 10.54 10.55 0.00
C LEU A 141 10.23 11.80 0.85
N GLY A 142 8.98 12.27 0.89
CA GLY A 142 8.57 13.47 1.61
C GLY A 142 8.60 13.41 3.15
N GLY A 143 8.95 12.26 3.76
CA GLY A 143 8.76 12.02 5.19
C GLY A 143 9.23 13.12 6.14
N TYR A 144 10.35 13.79 5.87
CA TYR A 144 10.90 14.85 6.72
C TYR A 144 9.95 16.04 6.98
N TYR A 145 8.99 16.32 6.08
CA TYR A 145 8.00 17.38 6.27
C TYR A 145 6.66 16.91 6.86
N HIS A 146 6.47 15.62 7.14
CA HIS A 146 5.27 15.09 7.77
C HIS A 146 5.32 15.21 9.31
N ASP A 147 4.20 15.59 9.93
CA ASP A 147 4.15 15.81 11.38
C ASP A 147 4.33 14.51 12.19
N GLU A 148 3.90 13.37 11.63
CA GLU A 148 4.13 12.05 12.23
C GLU A 148 5.62 11.70 12.31
N VAL A 149 6.45 12.24 11.42
CA VAL A 149 7.92 12.05 11.39
C VAL A 149 8.62 13.08 12.26
N LYS A 150 8.18 14.34 12.22
CA LYS A 150 8.65 15.41 13.14
C LYS A 150 8.42 15.06 14.62
N SER A 151 7.45 14.19 14.92
CA SER A 151 7.14 13.72 16.27
C SER A 151 8.16 12.74 16.87
N TRP A 152 9.12 12.24 16.08
CA TRP A 152 10.14 11.30 16.56
C TRP A 152 11.16 11.98 17.47
N SER A 153 11.78 11.20 18.36
CA SER A 153 12.90 11.67 19.19
C SER A 153 14.16 12.06 18.39
N ASN A 154 14.30 11.54 17.17
CA ASN A 154 15.25 11.97 16.16
C ASN A 154 14.56 11.96 14.79
N PRO A 155 13.90 13.05 14.35
CA PRO A 155 13.16 13.09 13.09
C PRO A 155 14.10 12.97 11.88
N LEU A 156 13.53 12.67 10.71
CA LEU A 156 14.25 12.79 9.44
C LEU A 156 14.40 14.27 9.07
N THR A 157 15.57 14.65 8.55
CA THR A 157 15.87 15.99 8.03
C THR A 157 15.71 16.07 6.51
N MET A 158 15.73 17.29 5.97
CA MET A 158 15.79 17.49 4.52
C MET A 158 17.11 16.94 3.96
N GLU A 159 18.19 17.11 4.71
CA GLU A 159 19.55 16.68 4.38
C GLU A 159 19.65 15.15 4.31
N ASP A 160 19.14 14.43 5.34
CA ASP A 160 18.98 12.97 5.33
C ASP A 160 18.27 12.49 4.05
N THR A 161 17.21 13.21 3.67
CA THR A 161 16.38 12.89 2.51
C THR A 161 17.11 13.16 1.19
N VAL A 162 17.91 14.23 1.10
CA VAL A 162 18.75 14.56 -0.07
C VAL A 162 19.85 13.52 -0.28
N GLU A 163 20.48 13.03 0.80
CA GLU A 163 21.49 11.96 0.71
C GLU A 163 20.86 10.61 0.33
N TYR A 164 19.71 10.27 0.91
CA TYR A 164 18.97 9.06 0.58
C TYR A 164 18.45 9.06 -0.87
N ALA A 165 17.93 10.19 -1.35
CA ALA A 165 17.47 10.34 -2.73
C ALA A 165 18.61 10.18 -3.76
N LYS A 166 19.81 10.70 -3.47
CA LYS A 166 21.01 10.49 -4.31
C LYS A 166 21.41 9.01 -4.32
N TRP A 167 21.50 8.38 -3.16
CA TRP A 167 21.81 6.95 -3.04
C TRP A 167 20.81 6.07 -3.80
N LEU A 168 19.52 6.41 -3.79
CA LEU A 168 18.50 5.72 -4.59
C LEU A 168 18.74 5.87 -6.10
N THR A 169 19.18 7.05 -6.57
CA THR A 169 19.53 7.24 -8.00
C THR A 169 20.76 6.43 -8.41
N GLU A 170 21.79 6.37 -7.55
CA GLU A 170 22.98 5.55 -7.76
C GLU A 170 22.62 4.07 -7.88
N VAL A 171 21.86 3.53 -6.91
CA VAL A 171 21.39 2.13 -6.95
C VAL A 171 20.52 1.84 -8.17
N ALA A 172 19.59 2.73 -8.52
CA ALA A 172 18.75 2.53 -9.72
C ALA A 172 19.59 2.45 -11.00
N HIS A 173 20.62 3.30 -11.12
CA HIS A 173 21.50 3.32 -12.30
C HIS A 173 22.45 2.12 -12.34
N ASP A 174 22.92 1.61 -11.19
CA ASP A 174 23.66 0.35 -11.09
C ASP A 174 22.84 -0.87 -11.52
N PHE A 175 21.53 -0.89 -11.21
CA PHE A 175 20.59 -1.88 -11.76
C PHE A 175 20.17 -1.57 -13.22
N GLY A 176 20.61 -0.45 -13.80
CA GLY A 176 20.31 -0.05 -15.18
C GLY A 176 18.90 0.49 -15.42
N PHE A 177 18.18 0.89 -14.37
CA PHE A 177 16.84 1.50 -14.47
C PHE A 177 16.91 3.01 -14.70
N SER A 178 15.87 3.55 -15.35
CA SER A 178 15.47 4.95 -15.21
C SER A 178 14.89 5.19 -13.81
N ILE A 179 15.07 6.36 -13.20
CA ILE A 179 14.45 6.66 -11.88
C ILE A 179 13.68 7.98 -11.85
N GLY A 180 12.48 7.93 -11.27
CA GLY A 180 11.56 9.05 -11.14
C GLY A 180 11.68 9.80 -9.82
N LEU A 181 11.74 11.14 -9.84
CA LEU A 181 11.47 11.93 -8.64
C LEU A 181 9.97 11.94 -8.40
N LYS A 182 9.48 11.08 -7.50
CA LYS A 182 8.08 11.06 -7.09
C LYS A 182 7.78 12.21 -6.12
N ASN A 183 6.91 13.11 -6.54
CA ASN A 183 6.58 14.38 -5.89
C ASN A 183 7.85 15.19 -5.58
N GLY A 184 8.43 15.05 -4.37
CA GLY A 184 9.81 15.46 -4.08
C GLY A 184 10.13 16.95 -4.14
N LEU A 185 9.12 17.81 -4.31
CA LEU A 185 9.27 19.23 -4.64
C LEU A 185 10.07 20.06 -3.62
N GLY A 186 10.12 19.63 -2.35
CA GLY A 186 10.92 20.28 -1.31
C GLY A 186 12.44 20.08 -1.43
N ILE A 187 12.89 19.15 -2.28
CA ILE A 187 14.31 18.81 -2.50
C ILE A 187 14.73 18.87 -3.99
N ILE A 188 13.82 19.30 -4.88
CA ILE A 188 14.01 19.18 -6.33
C ILE A 188 15.23 19.95 -6.85
N ASP A 189 15.55 21.10 -6.27
CA ASP A 189 16.71 21.91 -6.67
C ASP A 189 18.04 21.21 -6.29
N GLN A 190 18.02 20.41 -5.22
CA GLN A 190 19.18 19.68 -4.69
C GLN A 190 19.39 18.32 -5.38
N VAL A 191 18.31 17.66 -5.85
CA VAL A 191 18.36 16.27 -6.38
C VAL A 191 17.93 16.13 -7.84
N GLY A 192 17.24 17.11 -8.43
CA GLY A 192 16.61 16.97 -9.75
C GLY A 192 17.56 16.71 -10.92
N GLN A 193 18.85 17.01 -10.76
CA GLN A 193 19.88 16.65 -11.75
C GLN A 193 20.13 15.13 -11.84
N TYR A 194 19.96 14.37 -10.74
CA TYR A 194 20.31 12.95 -10.66
C TYR A 194 19.18 11.99 -11.12
N PHE A 195 17.91 12.39 -10.98
CA PHE A 195 16.76 11.62 -11.45
C PHE A 195 16.57 11.74 -12.97
N ASP A 196 16.07 10.70 -13.63
CA ASP A 196 15.90 10.66 -15.10
C ASP A 196 14.56 11.28 -15.54
N PHE A 197 13.51 11.10 -14.73
CA PHE A 197 12.17 11.64 -14.93
C PHE A 197 11.54 12.08 -13.60
N ALA A 198 10.33 12.62 -13.61
CA ALA A 198 9.56 12.87 -12.40
C ALA A 198 8.11 12.37 -12.53
N ILE A 199 7.51 11.98 -11.40
CA ILE A 199 6.06 11.70 -11.30
C ILE A 199 5.47 12.66 -10.27
N ASN A 200 4.33 13.28 -10.60
CA ASN A 200 3.65 14.22 -9.70
C ASN A 200 2.16 13.96 -9.58
N GLU A 201 1.66 14.04 -8.34
CA GLU A 201 0.23 14.00 -8.03
C GLU A 201 -0.32 15.41 -7.75
N SER A 202 -1.20 15.89 -8.64
CA SER A 202 -2.03 17.08 -8.47
C SER A 202 -1.33 18.45 -8.40
N CYS A 203 -0.14 18.63 -9.00
CA CYS A 203 0.50 19.96 -9.11
C CYS A 203 -0.38 21.05 -9.75
N THR A 204 -1.37 20.62 -10.53
CA THR A 204 -2.40 21.44 -11.20
C THR A 204 -3.37 22.05 -10.21
N VAL A 205 -3.73 21.30 -9.16
CA VAL A 205 -4.57 21.75 -8.05
C VAL A 205 -3.77 22.65 -7.10
N TYR A 206 -2.50 22.31 -6.84
CA TYR A 206 -1.65 23.00 -5.86
C TYR A 206 -0.82 24.18 -6.41
N ASN A 207 -0.90 24.50 -7.72
CA ASN A 207 -0.09 25.54 -8.38
C ASN A 207 1.43 25.29 -8.26
N GLU A 208 1.80 24.02 -8.43
CA GLU A 208 3.18 23.53 -8.24
C GLU A 208 3.87 23.13 -9.54
N CYS A 209 3.16 22.97 -10.66
CA CYS A 209 3.75 22.38 -11.88
C CYS A 209 4.98 23.16 -12.40
N LYS A 210 4.99 24.49 -12.20
CA LYS A 210 6.12 25.39 -12.45
C LYS A 210 7.42 25.04 -11.71
N ARG A 211 7.36 24.27 -10.62
CA ARG A 211 8.54 23.84 -9.85
C ARG A 211 9.35 22.77 -10.59
N TYR A 212 8.78 22.14 -11.63
CA TYR A 212 9.51 21.28 -12.55
C TYR A 212 10.18 22.06 -13.70
N ASN A 213 10.24 23.40 -13.68
CA ASN A 213 10.79 24.22 -14.77
C ASN A 213 12.18 23.74 -15.24
N ASP A 214 13.14 23.63 -14.32
CA ASP A 214 14.54 23.30 -14.67
C ASP A 214 14.68 21.81 -15.07
N PHE A 215 13.80 20.98 -14.54
CA PHE A 215 13.65 19.57 -14.89
C PHE A 215 13.19 19.43 -16.36
N LEU A 216 12.17 20.19 -16.74
CA LEU A 216 11.61 20.25 -18.10
C LEU A 216 12.56 20.98 -19.08
N ALA A 217 13.25 22.03 -18.64
CA ALA A 217 14.26 22.74 -19.44
C ALA A 217 15.49 21.86 -19.75
N SER A 218 15.78 20.88 -18.88
CA SER A 218 16.78 19.83 -19.10
C SER A 218 16.31 18.72 -20.05
N GLY A 219 15.11 18.82 -20.64
CA GLY A 219 14.54 17.84 -21.57
C GLY A 219 13.96 16.58 -20.91
N LYS A 220 13.97 16.48 -19.58
CA LYS A 220 13.48 15.31 -18.84
C LYS A 220 11.95 15.25 -18.84
N ALA A 221 11.39 14.05 -18.85
CA ALA A 221 9.94 13.84 -18.77
C ALA A 221 9.39 14.14 -17.36
N VAL A 222 8.17 14.66 -17.32
CA VAL A 222 7.37 14.78 -16.09
C VAL A 222 6.00 14.18 -16.37
N PHE A 223 5.66 13.15 -15.60
CA PHE A 223 4.41 12.41 -15.66
C PHE A 223 3.48 12.93 -14.57
N GLY A 224 2.40 13.60 -14.95
CA GLY A 224 1.46 14.22 -14.01
C GLY A 224 0.12 13.49 -13.97
N VAL A 225 -0.44 13.32 -12.76
CA VAL A 225 -1.81 12.81 -12.55
C VAL A 225 -2.64 13.79 -11.72
N SER A 226 -3.89 14.03 -12.11
CA SER A 226 -4.87 14.83 -11.36
C SER A 226 -6.11 14.00 -11.03
N TYR A 227 -6.72 14.22 -9.86
CA TYR A 227 -7.85 13.43 -9.38
C TYR A 227 -9.17 14.20 -9.37
N GLY A 228 -10.16 13.72 -10.13
CA GLY A 228 -11.50 14.32 -10.29
C GLY A 228 -12.07 14.10 -11.69
N GLU A 229 -13.15 14.80 -12.01
CA GLU A 229 -13.65 14.90 -13.39
C GLU A 229 -12.91 16.01 -14.15
N VAL A 230 -12.75 15.85 -15.47
CA VAL A 230 -11.92 16.74 -16.30
C VAL A 230 -12.49 18.17 -16.35
N ASP A 231 -13.81 18.30 -16.41
CA ASP A 231 -14.48 19.60 -16.52
C ASP A 231 -14.37 20.41 -15.21
N ASP A 232 -14.49 19.76 -14.05
CA ASP A 232 -14.31 20.40 -12.72
C ASP A 232 -12.87 20.90 -12.52
N LEU A 233 -11.88 20.14 -13.03
CA LEU A 233 -10.46 20.47 -12.90
C LEU A 233 -9.96 21.43 -14.00
N LYS A 234 -10.76 21.69 -15.04
CA LYS A 234 -10.30 22.27 -16.31
C LYS A 234 -9.50 23.55 -16.16
N ASP A 235 -9.99 24.51 -15.37
CA ASP A 235 -9.31 25.80 -15.19
C ASP A 235 -7.97 25.65 -14.46
N SER A 236 -7.86 24.70 -13.53
CA SER A 236 -6.61 24.42 -12.81
C SER A 236 -5.58 23.73 -13.71
N LEU A 237 -6.02 22.82 -14.57
CA LEU A 237 -5.22 22.17 -15.62
C LEU A 237 -4.73 23.21 -16.65
N CYS A 238 -5.64 23.98 -17.25
CA CYS A 238 -5.33 25.01 -18.25
C CYS A 238 -4.53 26.20 -17.70
N THR A 239 -4.54 26.45 -16.39
CA THR A 239 -3.69 27.49 -15.79
C THR A 239 -2.28 26.95 -15.56
N ASN A 240 -2.14 25.77 -14.95
CA ASN A 240 -0.86 25.31 -14.42
C ASN A 240 -0.02 24.47 -15.38
N LEU A 241 -0.60 23.95 -16.47
CA LEU A 241 0.15 23.32 -17.57
C LEU A 241 0.62 24.31 -18.64
N LYS A 242 0.30 25.61 -18.50
CA LYS A 242 0.59 26.61 -19.54
C LYS A 242 2.09 26.87 -19.69
N GLY A 243 2.66 26.28 -20.75
CA GLY A 243 4.08 26.38 -21.07
C GLY A 243 4.95 25.26 -20.48
N TYR A 244 4.36 24.26 -19.82
CA TYR A 244 5.08 23.13 -19.22
C TYR A 244 4.69 21.83 -19.93
N PRO A 245 5.60 21.16 -20.65
CA PRO A 245 5.31 19.90 -21.34
C PRO A 245 5.30 18.71 -20.34
N ILE A 246 4.29 18.70 -19.48
CA ILE A 246 3.99 17.63 -18.53
C ILE A 246 2.97 16.68 -19.19
N SER A 247 3.29 15.40 -19.23
CA SER A 247 2.38 14.36 -19.73
C SER A 247 1.29 14.13 -18.67
N MET A 248 0.15 14.81 -18.82
CA MET A 248 -0.91 14.86 -17.81
C MET A 248 -2.04 13.87 -18.09
N ILE A 249 -2.40 13.10 -17.07
CA ILE A 249 -3.61 12.27 -17.04
C ILE A 249 -4.57 12.72 -15.94
N VAL A 250 -5.87 12.63 -16.20
CA VAL A 250 -6.92 12.84 -15.20
C VAL A 250 -7.59 11.51 -14.89
N LYS A 251 -7.71 11.18 -13.61
CA LYS A 251 -8.40 9.97 -13.12
C LYS A 251 -9.53 10.37 -12.18
N LYS A 252 -10.66 9.66 -12.25
CA LYS A 252 -11.86 9.99 -11.44
C LYS A 252 -11.62 9.94 -9.93
N SER A 253 -10.63 9.17 -9.47
CA SER A 253 -10.20 9.10 -8.07
C SER A 253 -8.75 8.63 -7.96
N ASN A 254 -8.19 8.71 -6.76
CA ASN A 254 -6.90 8.13 -6.37
C ASN A 254 -6.92 6.59 -6.22
N ALA A 255 -7.96 5.90 -6.72
CA ALA A 255 -8.01 4.44 -6.73
C ALA A 255 -7.15 3.79 -7.83
N LEU A 256 -6.48 4.59 -8.66
CA LEU A 256 -5.48 4.17 -9.67
C LEU A 256 -5.88 2.94 -10.50
N ARG A 257 -7.15 2.93 -10.92
CA ARG A 257 -7.72 2.02 -11.93
C ARG A 257 -7.14 2.31 -13.32
N GLN A 258 -7.36 1.44 -14.30
CA GLN A 258 -6.80 1.60 -15.65
C GLN A 258 -7.33 2.88 -16.34
N GLU A 259 -8.61 3.21 -16.16
CA GLU A 259 -9.27 4.32 -16.85
C GLU A 259 -8.63 5.68 -16.52
N ARG A 260 -8.64 6.57 -17.51
CA ARG A 260 -8.13 7.94 -17.43
C ARG A 260 -8.65 8.77 -18.60
N THR A 261 -8.44 10.09 -18.52
CA THR A 261 -8.39 10.98 -19.70
C THR A 261 -6.96 11.48 -19.88
N PHE A 262 -6.41 11.41 -21.09
CA PHE A 262 -5.23 12.20 -21.45
C PHE A 262 -5.62 13.66 -21.56
N PHE A 263 -4.98 14.54 -20.78
CA PHE A 263 -5.27 15.97 -20.83
C PHE A 263 -4.45 16.66 -21.93
N ASP A 264 -4.98 16.58 -23.14
CA ASP A 264 -4.49 17.32 -24.30
C ASP A 264 -4.77 18.82 -24.12
N VAL A 265 -3.74 19.57 -23.70
CA VAL A 265 -3.82 21.00 -23.40
C VAL A 265 -4.31 21.82 -24.59
N ASP A 266 -3.99 21.43 -25.83
CA ASP A 266 -4.43 22.17 -27.01
C ASP A 266 -5.94 21.96 -27.23
N LYS A 267 -6.38 20.70 -27.22
CA LYS A 267 -7.79 20.30 -27.32
C LYS A 267 -8.67 20.91 -26.20
N TYR A 268 -8.19 20.93 -24.95
CA TYR A 268 -8.99 21.39 -23.82
C TYR A 268 -8.89 22.92 -23.59
N CYS A 269 -7.73 23.53 -23.83
CA CYS A 269 -7.44 24.92 -23.45
C CYS A 269 -7.24 25.88 -24.63
N GLY A 270 -7.15 25.39 -25.87
CA GLY A 270 -7.01 26.19 -27.08
C GLY A 270 -5.61 26.79 -27.29
N TYR A 271 -4.57 26.17 -26.76
CA TYR A 271 -3.17 26.50 -27.06
C TYR A 271 -2.27 25.27 -26.87
N SER A 272 -1.29 25.08 -27.77
CA SER A 272 -0.31 24.00 -27.66
C SER A 272 0.70 24.25 -26.51
N PRO A 273 1.16 23.22 -25.77
CA PRO A 273 2.27 23.35 -24.83
C PRO A 273 3.58 23.78 -25.51
N ASN A 274 4.44 24.48 -24.76
CA ASN A 274 5.83 24.72 -25.16
C ASN A 274 6.65 23.44 -24.94
N TYR A 275 6.47 22.43 -25.79
CA TYR A 275 7.42 21.33 -25.90
C TYR A 275 8.80 21.89 -26.25
N ALA A 276 9.84 21.45 -25.54
CA ALA A 276 11.20 21.86 -25.83
C ALA A 276 11.60 21.32 -27.21
N SER A 277 11.60 22.18 -28.25
CA SER A 277 11.96 21.75 -29.59
C SER A 277 13.37 21.15 -29.58
N THR A 278 13.52 19.90 -29.99
CA THR A 278 14.80 19.16 -30.03
C THR A 278 15.70 19.61 -31.18
N SER A 279 15.90 20.93 -31.28
CA SER A 279 16.99 21.56 -32.02
C SER A 279 18.31 21.24 -31.31
N ALA A 280 18.79 20.01 -31.48
CA ALA A 280 20.05 19.51 -30.95
C ALA A 280 21.22 20.29 -31.56
N LYS A 281 21.52 21.45 -30.99
CA LYS A 281 22.69 22.26 -31.33
C LYS A 281 23.94 21.54 -30.81
N SER A 282 24.43 20.63 -31.66
CA SER A 282 25.73 19.96 -31.50
C SER A 282 26.80 21.01 -31.23
N THR A 283 27.10 21.18 -29.94
CA THR A 283 28.13 22.09 -29.45
C THR A 283 29.33 21.21 -29.15
N SER A 284 30.15 20.99 -30.19
CA SER A 284 31.30 20.08 -30.17
C SER A 284 32.44 20.65 -29.33
N THR A 285 32.28 20.63 -28.00
CA THR A 285 33.31 21.06 -27.05
C THR A 285 34.41 19.99 -26.98
N SER A 286 35.42 20.14 -27.83
CA SER A 286 36.59 19.26 -27.86
C SER A 286 37.55 19.53 -26.70
N SER A 287 37.33 18.89 -25.54
CA SER A 287 38.27 18.91 -24.41
C SER A 287 39.21 17.70 -24.45
N SER A 288 40.28 17.81 -25.25
CA SER A 288 41.34 16.80 -25.32
C SER A 288 42.29 16.89 -24.12
N SER A 289 42.18 15.98 -23.16
CA SER A 289 43.17 15.79 -22.10
C SER A 289 43.29 14.32 -21.68
N SER A 290 43.98 13.53 -22.50
CA SER A 290 44.34 12.15 -22.18
C SER A 290 45.51 12.11 -21.18
N SER A 291 45.27 11.69 -19.94
CA SER A 291 46.31 11.39 -18.95
C SER A 291 46.09 9.98 -18.39
N SER A 292 46.66 8.99 -19.05
CA SER A 292 46.61 7.59 -18.64
C SER A 292 47.50 7.32 -17.43
N ILE A 293 46.92 6.76 -16.36
CA ILE A 293 47.68 6.08 -15.30
C ILE A 293 47.02 4.72 -15.06
N SER A 294 47.59 3.68 -15.65
CA SER A 294 47.22 2.29 -15.39
C SER A 294 47.74 1.86 -14.02
N ARG A 295 46.88 1.21 -13.21
CA ARG A 295 47.29 0.34 -12.10
C ARG A 295 46.34 -0.84 -11.97
N ASP A 296 46.72 -1.94 -12.61
CA ASP A 296 46.26 -3.29 -12.24
C ASP A 296 46.86 -3.72 -10.88
N VAL A 297 46.50 -4.96 -10.49
CA VAL A 297 47.22 -5.91 -9.62
C VAL A 297 46.57 -6.21 -8.25
N ASP A 298 45.96 -7.40 -8.24
CA ASP A 298 45.85 -8.42 -7.19
C ASP A 298 45.05 -8.21 -5.90
N LEU A 299 43.93 -8.93 -5.87
CA LEU A 299 43.56 -9.80 -4.76
C LEU A 299 44.73 -10.75 -4.38
N ASN A 300 45.18 -10.75 -3.12
CA ASN A 300 45.67 -12.00 -2.53
C ASN A 300 45.45 -12.07 -1.01
N SER A 301 45.31 -13.30 -0.53
CA SER A 301 45.09 -13.64 0.87
C SER A 301 46.37 -13.69 1.70
N SER A 302 46.26 -13.54 3.01
CA SER A 302 47.28 -13.98 3.97
C SER A 302 46.69 -14.24 5.34
N LYS A 303 46.64 -15.51 5.76
CA LYS A 303 46.48 -15.88 7.17
C LYS A 303 47.81 -15.69 7.91
N LYS A 304 47.76 -15.30 9.19
CA LYS A 304 48.67 -15.86 10.21
C LYS A 304 48.15 -15.67 11.63
N ASP A 305 48.30 -16.73 12.42
CA ASP A 305 47.87 -16.82 13.81
C ASP A 305 48.97 -16.41 14.82
N ASN A 306 48.60 -16.49 16.10
CA ASN A 306 49.35 -16.33 17.36
C ASN A 306 49.42 -14.90 17.97
N SER A 307 49.05 -14.66 19.24
CA SER A 307 49.31 -15.39 20.53
C SER A 307 50.70 -15.05 21.10
N SER A 308 50.92 -14.73 22.39
CA SER A 308 50.02 -14.47 23.54
C SER A 308 50.80 -13.92 24.75
N SER A 309 50.18 -13.13 25.64
CA SER A 309 50.38 -13.17 27.11
C SER A 309 49.35 -12.29 27.83
N SER A 310 48.68 -12.59 28.96
CA SER A 310 48.68 -13.64 30.00
C SER A 310 49.23 -13.25 31.39
N SER A 311 48.37 -12.65 32.21
CA SER A 311 48.37 -12.73 33.69
C SER A 311 46.99 -12.23 34.19
N SER A 312 46.17 -12.94 34.98
CA SER A 312 46.35 -13.78 36.19
C SER A 312 46.72 -12.96 37.44
N LYS A 313 46.17 -13.21 38.65
CA LYS A 313 45.70 -14.50 39.19
C LYS A 313 44.94 -14.34 40.54
N THR A 314 43.91 -15.17 40.82
CA THR A 314 43.47 -15.70 42.16
C THR A 314 43.07 -14.68 43.27
N THR A 315 42.51 -14.99 44.47
CA THR A 315 42.13 -16.20 45.29
C THR A 315 41.16 -15.69 46.40
N ASP A 316 40.32 -16.44 47.15
CA ASP A 316 39.67 -17.77 47.08
C ASP A 316 38.75 -17.93 48.34
N LYS A 317 37.70 -18.79 48.30
CA LYS A 317 36.96 -19.39 49.47
C LYS A 317 36.14 -18.51 50.45
N ASP A 318 35.18 -19.00 51.27
CA ASP A 318 34.34 -20.24 51.31
C ASP A 318 33.11 -20.03 52.26
N SER A 319 32.19 -21.02 52.34
CA SER A 319 31.25 -21.33 53.46
C SER A 319 30.00 -20.44 53.72
N SER A 320 28.89 -20.91 54.33
CA SER A 320 28.26 -22.26 54.44
C SER A 320 26.83 -22.20 55.08
N SER A 321 26.17 -23.36 55.27
CA SER A 321 24.86 -23.64 55.97
C SER A 321 23.58 -23.40 55.11
N SER A 322 22.74 -24.38 54.75
CA SER A 322 21.93 -25.44 55.44
C SER A 322 20.53 -24.94 55.88
N SER A 323 19.41 -25.68 55.80
CA SER A 323 19.12 -27.13 55.69
C SER A 323 17.97 -27.41 54.66
N LYS A 324 17.71 -28.61 54.09
CA LYS A 324 17.42 -29.97 54.61
C LYS A 324 16.19 -30.05 55.55
N THR A 325 15.19 -30.93 55.36
CA THR A 325 14.86 -31.86 54.23
C THR A 325 13.32 -31.86 53.96
N THR A 326 12.49 -32.87 53.66
CA THR A 326 12.52 -34.37 53.67
C THR A 326 11.40 -34.93 52.74
N ALA A 327 11.43 -36.22 52.37
CA ALA A 327 10.33 -36.97 51.72
C ALA A 327 9.54 -37.83 52.77
N LYS A 328 8.54 -38.69 52.50
CA LYS A 328 8.27 -39.61 51.36
C LYS A 328 6.86 -40.28 51.48
N SER A 329 6.48 -41.10 50.48
CA SER A 329 5.48 -42.21 50.48
C SER A 329 3.96 -41.90 50.47
N ASP A 330 3.05 -42.76 49.94
CA ASP A 330 3.10 -43.72 48.80
C ASP A 330 1.66 -44.19 48.38
N GLU A 331 1.55 -44.78 47.17
CA GLU A 331 0.49 -45.65 46.58
C GLU A 331 -1.06 -45.40 46.65
N LYS A 332 -1.65 -45.34 45.44
CA LYS A 332 -2.88 -46.02 44.92
C LYS A 332 -4.13 -46.24 45.81
N SER A 333 -5.29 -45.82 45.28
CA SER A 333 -6.39 -46.76 44.93
C SER A 333 -7.34 -46.17 43.85
N LYS A 334 -8.30 -46.98 43.35
CA LYS A 334 -9.27 -46.64 42.30
C LYS A 334 -10.63 -46.22 42.89
N THR A 335 -11.32 -45.24 42.28
CA THR A 335 -12.79 -45.23 42.27
C THR A 335 -13.43 -44.54 41.06
N SER A 336 -14.57 -45.12 40.67
CA SER A 336 -15.62 -44.68 39.73
C SER A 336 -15.69 -43.22 39.24
N LYS A 337 -15.76 -43.09 37.92
CA LYS A 337 -16.31 -41.96 37.13
C LYS A 337 -17.76 -41.62 37.55
N PRO A 338 -18.08 -40.37 37.92
CA PRO A 338 -19.43 -39.83 37.83
C PRO A 338 -19.77 -39.48 36.37
N GLN A 339 -20.95 -39.86 35.92
CA GLN A 339 -21.46 -39.50 34.60
C GLN A 339 -22.07 -38.10 34.65
N ALA A 340 -21.28 -37.07 34.34
CA ALA A 340 -21.80 -35.70 34.21
C ALA A 340 -22.80 -35.64 33.05
N THR A 341 -24.06 -35.32 33.38
CA THR A 341 -25.20 -35.42 32.46
C THR A 341 -25.08 -34.41 31.32
N SER A 342 -25.35 -34.86 30.09
CA SER A 342 -25.45 -34.00 28.91
C SER A 342 -26.77 -33.21 28.92
N THR A 343 -26.86 -32.17 29.74
CA THR A 343 -27.92 -31.15 29.63
C THR A 343 -27.48 -30.07 28.64
N SER A 344 -27.44 -30.45 27.36
CA SER A 344 -27.45 -29.49 26.26
C SER A 344 -28.70 -28.63 26.39
N LYS A 345 -28.53 -27.39 26.89
CA LYS A 345 -29.53 -26.34 26.69
C LYS A 345 -29.54 -26.02 25.20
N ASN A 346 -30.36 -26.76 24.45
CA ASN A 346 -30.77 -26.34 23.13
C ASN A 346 -31.48 -25.00 23.30
N ALA A 347 -30.75 -23.90 23.09
CA ALA A 347 -31.37 -22.70 22.57
C ALA A 347 -32.09 -23.14 21.29
N SER A 348 -33.42 -23.02 21.27
CA SER A 348 -34.20 -23.45 20.12
C SER A 348 -33.79 -22.60 18.93
N SER A 349 -33.03 -23.16 18.01
CA SER A 349 -32.74 -22.50 16.74
C SER A 349 -34.06 -22.06 16.11
N PRO A 350 -34.17 -20.81 15.64
CA PRO A 350 -35.39 -20.33 14.98
C PRO A 350 -35.69 -21.24 13.78
N SER A 351 -36.97 -21.59 13.60
CA SER A 351 -37.40 -22.63 12.66
C SER A 351 -37.06 -22.35 11.19
N SER A 352 -36.71 -21.10 10.87
CA SER A 352 -36.01 -20.70 9.66
C SER A 352 -35.20 -19.43 9.94
N TYR A 353 -34.05 -19.32 9.28
CA TYR A 353 -33.35 -18.05 9.10
C TYR A 353 -33.66 -17.47 7.73
N VAL A 354 -33.66 -16.15 7.61
CA VAL A 354 -33.59 -15.46 6.32
C VAL A 354 -32.15 -15.05 6.07
N THR A 355 -31.59 -15.45 4.93
CA THR A 355 -30.22 -15.10 4.56
C THR A 355 -30.18 -13.75 3.84
N ILE A 356 -29.28 -12.87 4.27
CA ILE A 356 -29.13 -11.51 3.76
C ILE A 356 -27.66 -11.11 3.55
N LYS A 357 -27.45 -10.08 2.73
CA LYS A 357 -26.18 -9.37 2.57
C LYS A 357 -26.42 -7.86 2.58
N PHE A 358 -25.56 -7.10 3.24
CA PHE A 358 -25.55 -5.64 3.16
C PHE A 358 -24.32 -5.17 2.38
N LYS A 359 -24.52 -4.36 1.35
CA LYS A 359 -23.45 -3.65 0.61
C LYS A 359 -23.58 -2.16 0.87
N GLY A 360 -22.47 -1.41 0.86
CA GLY A 360 -22.54 0.05 0.83
C GLY A 360 -23.38 0.58 -0.35
N ASN A 361 -23.88 1.80 -0.23
CA ASN A 361 -24.54 2.54 -1.29
C ASN A 361 -24.07 4.01 -1.34
N LEU A 362 -22.83 4.20 -1.78
CA LEU A 362 -22.21 5.51 -2.04
C LEU A 362 -21.88 5.65 -3.53
N ASP A 363 -22.45 6.66 -4.18
CA ASP A 363 -22.33 6.87 -5.64
C ASP A 363 -20.90 7.24 -6.11
N TYR A 364 -20.00 7.54 -5.17
CA TYR A 364 -18.67 8.11 -5.44
C TYR A 364 -17.48 7.18 -5.09
N THR A 365 -17.73 5.93 -4.71
CA THR A 365 -16.66 4.98 -4.34
C THR A 365 -17.08 3.52 -4.54
N SER A 366 -16.11 2.61 -4.61
CA SER A 366 -16.37 1.17 -4.60
C SER A 366 -17.08 0.78 -3.31
N ASN A 367 -18.23 0.13 -3.46
CA ASN A 367 -19.05 -0.30 -2.34
C ASN A 367 -18.76 -1.76 -1.99
N PHE A 368 -18.50 -2.02 -0.72
CA PHE A 368 -18.15 -3.33 -0.20
C PHE A 368 -19.29 -3.93 0.64
N TYR A 369 -19.33 -5.26 0.71
CA TYR A 369 -20.24 -5.97 1.59
C TYR A 369 -19.74 -5.96 3.04
N LEU A 370 -20.64 -5.76 3.99
CA LEU A 370 -20.39 -5.95 5.42
C LEU A 370 -20.00 -7.42 5.66
N GLY A 371 -18.76 -7.64 6.12
CA GLY A 371 -18.19 -8.97 6.29
C GLY A 371 -16.74 -8.94 6.74
N VAL A 372 -16.18 -10.12 7.06
CA VAL A 372 -14.84 -10.31 7.64
C VAL A 372 -14.05 -11.38 6.88
N PRO A 373 -12.69 -11.34 6.89
CA PRO A 373 -11.87 -12.31 6.17
C PRO A 373 -11.91 -13.72 6.78
N GLU A 374 -12.17 -13.84 8.09
CA GLU A 374 -12.11 -15.10 8.84
C GLU A 374 -13.31 -15.23 9.81
N LEU A 375 -13.66 -16.46 10.19
CA LEU A 375 -14.67 -16.73 11.22
C LEU A 375 -13.99 -16.73 12.59
N LYS A 376 -13.99 -15.59 13.28
CA LYS A 376 -13.45 -15.41 14.65
C LYS A 376 -14.08 -14.20 15.32
N GLU A 377 -13.83 -14.00 16.62
CA GLU A 377 -14.17 -12.75 17.32
C GLU A 377 -13.24 -11.61 16.87
N TYR A 378 -13.78 -10.39 16.78
CA TYR A 378 -13.10 -9.16 16.38
C TYR A 378 -13.55 -8.02 17.30
N ALA A 379 -12.65 -7.41 18.07
CA ALA A 379 -12.99 -6.25 18.91
C ALA A 379 -13.31 -4.98 18.08
N SER A 380 -12.70 -4.88 16.89
CA SER A 380 -13.15 -4.08 15.75
C SER A 380 -12.66 -4.73 14.45
N PHE A 381 -13.26 -4.39 13.31
CA PHE A 381 -12.86 -4.92 12.01
C PHE A 381 -13.09 -3.94 10.86
N ASP A 382 -12.26 -4.06 9.81
CA ASP A 382 -12.51 -3.44 8.52
C ASP A 382 -13.37 -4.35 7.63
N ILE A 383 -14.15 -3.75 6.73
CA ILE A 383 -14.94 -4.45 5.68
C ILE A 383 -14.27 -4.44 4.29
N TYR A 384 -13.25 -3.59 4.14
CA TYR A 384 -12.31 -3.55 3.01
C TYR A 384 -11.00 -2.89 3.49
N LYS A 385 -9.88 -3.13 2.79
CA LYS A 385 -8.70 -2.26 2.81
C LYS A 385 -8.69 -1.45 1.52
N LEU A 386 -7.89 -0.38 1.48
CA LEU A 386 -7.68 0.40 0.25
C LEU A 386 -7.10 -0.45 -0.90
N SER A 387 -6.40 -1.54 -0.58
CA SER A 387 -5.88 -2.55 -1.52
C SER A 387 -6.79 -3.77 -1.76
N THR A 388 -7.98 -3.89 -1.14
CA THR A 388 -8.91 -5.00 -1.45
C THR A 388 -9.98 -4.54 -2.42
N GLU A 389 -9.97 -5.06 -3.64
CA GLU A 389 -11.00 -4.79 -4.66
C GLU A 389 -12.28 -5.60 -4.42
N LYS A 390 -12.13 -6.79 -3.84
CA LYS A 390 -13.19 -7.73 -3.54
C LYS A 390 -13.54 -7.66 -2.05
N SER A 391 -14.84 -7.60 -1.73
CA SER A 391 -15.30 -7.66 -0.32
C SER A 391 -14.85 -8.95 0.35
N TYR A 392 -14.75 -8.96 1.69
CA TYR A 392 -14.20 -10.10 2.41
C TYR A 392 -14.99 -11.41 2.27
N LYS A 393 -14.31 -12.51 2.60
CA LYS A 393 -14.71 -13.90 2.39
C LYS A 393 -16.04 -14.24 3.07
N TYR A 394 -16.23 -13.89 4.33
CA TYR A 394 -17.45 -14.16 5.09
C TYR A 394 -18.30 -12.89 5.15
N ARG A 395 -19.27 -12.78 4.24
CA ARG A 395 -20.06 -11.56 3.97
C ARG A 395 -21.56 -11.83 3.81
N THR A 396 -21.99 -13.00 4.25
CA THR A 396 -23.39 -13.46 4.27
C THR A 396 -23.83 -13.55 5.72
N TRP A 397 -25.05 -13.09 6.01
CA TRP A 397 -25.60 -13.03 7.36
C TRP A 397 -26.95 -13.73 7.39
N HIS A 398 -27.28 -14.32 8.53
CA HIS A 398 -28.60 -14.85 8.82
C HIS A 398 -29.30 -13.97 9.85
N VAL A 399 -30.60 -13.76 9.66
CA VAL A 399 -31.48 -13.04 10.58
C VAL A 399 -32.78 -13.82 10.80
N THR A 400 -33.42 -13.61 11.94
CA THR A 400 -34.72 -14.21 12.28
C THR A 400 -35.91 -13.43 11.73
N SER A 401 -35.68 -12.20 11.25
CA SER A 401 -36.67 -11.38 10.54
C SER A 401 -35.97 -10.34 9.66
N THR A 402 -36.61 -9.96 8.55
CA THR A 402 -36.18 -8.84 7.70
C THR A 402 -36.85 -7.51 8.05
N ASP A 403 -37.87 -7.56 8.91
CA ASP A 403 -38.89 -6.51 9.11
C ASP A 403 -39.05 -6.11 10.59
N LYS A 404 -38.24 -6.73 11.46
CA LYS A 404 -38.09 -6.46 12.89
C LYS A 404 -36.58 -6.50 13.24
N PRO A 405 -36.13 -5.90 14.34
CA PRO A 405 -34.74 -6.01 14.77
C PRO A 405 -34.37 -7.47 15.01
N SER A 406 -33.17 -7.85 14.57
CA SER A 406 -32.69 -9.23 14.68
C SER A 406 -31.18 -9.27 14.94
N PHE A 407 -30.72 -10.28 15.66
CA PHE A 407 -29.29 -10.59 15.75
C PHE A 407 -28.80 -11.08 14.38
N MET A 408 -27.63 -10.60 13.96
CA MET A 408 -27.02 -10.99 12.68
C MET A 408 -25.97 -12.06 12.91
N TYR A 409 -26.33 -13.31 12.61
CA TYR A 409 -25.45 -14.47 12.72
C TYR A 409 -24.60 -14.57 11.44
N LEU A 410 -23.27 -14.55 11.56
CA LEU A 410 -22.36 -14.65 10.42
C LEU A 410 -22.47 -16.06 9.80
N SER A 411 -22.70 -16.14 8.50
CA SER A 411 -22.78 -17.41 7.78
C SER A 411 -21.37 -17.97 7.53
N THR A 412 -21.27 -19.30 7.58
CA THR A 412 -20.11 -20.07 7.10
C THR A 412 -19.96 -20.04 5.58
N GLY A 413 -20.97 -19.57 4.85
CA GLY A 413 -20.96 -19.38 3.40
C GLY A 413 -19.87 -18.40 2.96
N THR A 414 -19.11 -18.78 1.93
CA THR A 414 -17.95 -18.01 1.46
C THR A 414 -18.27 -17.23 0.19
N TYR A 415 -17.61 -16.08 0.03
CA TYR A 415 -17.73 -15.18 -1.12
C TYR A 415 -19.17 -14.73 -1.46
N GLY A 416 -20.06 -14.76 -0.46
CA GLY A 416 -21.45 -14.37 -0.62
C GLY A 416 -22.39 -15.51 -1.04
N SER A 417 -21.97 -16.77 -0.91
CA SER A 417 -22.86 -17.94 -0.93
C SER A 417 -23.73 -18.02 0.33
N ILE A 418 -24.73 -18.89 0.31
CA ILE A 418 -25.40 -19.38 1.52
C ILE A 418 -24.56 -20.51 2.13
N GLY A 419 -24.55 -20.61 3.46
CA GLY A 419 -23.99 -21.70 4.26
C GLY A 419 -24.52 -21.59 5.69
N GLU A 420 -24.34 -22.61 6.53
CA GLU A 420 -24.89 -22.65 7.89
C GLU A 420 -24.52 -21.43 8.75
N PRO A 421 -25.36 -21.02 9.72
CA PRO A 421 -24.98 -20.04 10.74
C PRO A 421 -23.74 -20.50 11.52
N SER A 422 -22.82 -19.59 11.77
CA SER A 422 -21.71 -19.80 12.70
C SER A 422 -22.06 -19.30 14.11
N ASN A 423 -21.21 -19.62 15.09
CA ASN A 423 -21.31 -19.08 16.45
C ASN A 423 -20.89 -17.60 16.55
N TYR A 424 -20.58 -16.92 15.44
CA TYR A 424 -20.13 -15.53 15.44
C TYR A 424 -21.26 -14.60 15.02
N CYS A 425 -21.50 -13.55 15.81
CA CYS A 425 -22.55 -12.56 15.59
C CYS A 425 -21.95 -11.16 15.45
N LEU A 426 -22.62 -10.32 14.65
CA LEU A 426 -22.34 -8.89 14.59
C LEU A 426 -22.80 -8.22 15.90
N ASP A 427 -21.98 -7.35 16.46
CA ASP A 427 -22.33 -6.55 17.63
C ASP A 427 -21.59 -5.18 17.62
N LEU A 428 -21.67 -4.42 18.71
CA LEU A 428 -20.87 -3.22 18.94
C LEU A 428 -19.60 -3.53 19.74
N GLY A 429 -18.49 -2.88 19.40
CA GLY A 429 -17.20 -3.01 20.08
C GLY A 429 -17.00 -1.96 21.18
N GLU A 430 -16.05 -2.19 22.08
CA GLU A 430 -15.69 -1.23 23.14
C GLU A 430 -14.98 0.02 22.58
N TYR A 431 -14.30 -0.11 21.43
CA TYR A 431 -13.63 1.01 20.78
C TYR A 431 -14.63 2.02 20.22
N THR A 432 -14.35 3.30 20.47
CA THR A 432 -15.15 4.44 20.00
C THR A 432 -14.32 5.39 19.15
N ASN A 433 -14.96 6.15 18.27
CA ASN A 433 -14.32 7.25 17.56
C ASN A 433 -14.25 8.53 18.44
N GLN A 434 -13.65 9.61 17.92
CA GLN A 434 -13.54 10.91 18.62
C GLN A 434 -14.89 11.52 19.04
N GLU A 435 -16.01 11.13 18.41
CA GLU A 435 -17.37 11.57 18.76
C GLU A 435 -18.01 10.70 19.87
N GLY A 436 -17.35 9.61 20.29
CA GLY A 436 -17.86 8.65 21.27
C GLY A 436 -18.75 7.55 20.70
N TYR A 437 -18.81 7.35 19.38
CA TYR A 437 -19.59 6.27 18.76
C TYR A 437 -18.77 4.98 18.58
N ASN A 438 -19.35 3.84 18.94
CA ASN A 438 -18.73 2.52 18.87
C ASN A 438 -18.49 2.05 17.43
N TYR A 439 -17.33 1.43 17.19
CA TYR A 439 -17.07 0.61 16.01
C TYR A 439 -17.84 -0.71 16.09
N LEU A 440 -18.07 -1.39 14.96
CA LEU A 440 -18.66 -2.73 14.97
C LEU A 440 -17.64 -3.78 15.43
N SER A 441 -18.14 -4.80 16.12
CA SER A 441 -17.40 -5.98 16.57
C SER A 441 -18.00 -7.26 16.00
N ILE A 442 -17.26 -8.35 16.12
CA ILE A 442 -17.76 -9.72 15.99
C ILE A 442 -17.55 -10.41 17.33
N VAL A 443 -18.60 -10.99 17.90
CA VAL A 443 -18.57 -11.69 19.19
C VAL A 443 -19.10 -13.11 19.05
N ASP A 444 -18.82 -13.97 20.03
CA ASP A 444 -19.60 -15.20 20.19
C ASP A 444 -21.09 -14.85 20.38
N CYS A 445 -21.99 -15.51 19.65
CA CYS A 445 -23.43 -15.21 19.65
C CYS A 445 -24.13 -15.36 21.02
N SER A 446 -23.51 -16.03 22.00
CA SER A 446 -24.02 -16.05 23.40
C SER A 446 -23.74 -14.75 24.17
N LYS A 447 -22.83 -13.90 23.65
CA LYS A 447 -22.50 -12.57 24.18
C LYS A 447 -23.22 -11.44 23.44
N ALA A 448 -23.80 -11.73 22.27
CA ALA A 448 -24.37 -10.72 21.37
C ALA A 448 -25.49 -9.92 22.04
N SER A 449 -25.35 -8.60 22.03
CA SER A 449 -26.14 -7.67 22.82
C SER A 449 -26.99 -6.71 21.98
N HIS A 450 -26.59 -6.41 20.74
CA HIS A 450 -27.34 -5.52 19.83
C HIS A 450 -27.98 -6.26 18.66
N LYS A 451 -29.13 -5.76 18.24
CA LYS A 451 -29.91 -6.19 17.08
C LYS A 451 -29.86 -5.14 15.97
N PHE A 452 -30.07 -5.58 14.73
CA PHE A 452 -30.01 -4.75 13.54
C PHE A 452 -31.30 -4.86 12.73
N MET A 453 -31.71 -3.78 12.07
CA MET A 453 -32.87 -3.76 11.16
C MET A 453 -32.59 -2.86 9.95
N PHE A 454 -33.06 -3.21 8.76
CA PHE A 454 -32.90 -2.37 7.56
C PHE A 454 -34.14 -1.52 7.31
N GLY A 455 -33.96 -0.22 7.06
CA GLY A 455 -35.02 0.72 6.72
C GLY A 455 -35.78 1.31 7.91
N GLY A 456 -35.23 1.25 9.13
CA GLY A 456 -35.93 1.61 10.37
C GLY A 456 -36.04 3.12 10.65
N SER A 457 -35.20 3.95 10.03
CA SER A 457 -35.28 5.42 10.09
C SER A 457 -35.38 6.04 8.70
N TYR A 458 -34.66 5.51 7.72
CA TYR A 458 -34.66 5.98 6.34
C TYR A 458 -34.57 4.80 5.37
N ASN A 459 -35.09 4.94 4.15
CA ASN A 459 -34.81 3.94 3.12
C ASN A 459 -33.30 3.85 2.89
N GLY A 460 -32.73 2.64 2.96
CA GLY A 460 -31.29 2.41 2.86
C GLY A 460 -30.49 2.52 4.18
N SER A 461 -31.10 2.86 5.33
CA SER A 461 -30.38 2.78 6.62
C SER A 461 -30.32 1.35 7.16
N VAL A 462 -29.26 1.03 7.91
CA VAL A 462 -29.27 -0.08 8.88
C VAL A 462 -29.27 0.55 10.27
N ASP A 463 -30.29 0.21 11.05
CA ASP A 463 -30.66 0.81 12.34
C ASP A 463 -30.33 -0.17 13.47
N ILE A 464 -29.83 0.33 14.61
CA ILE A 464 -29.34 -0.50 15.73
C ILE A 464 -30.30 -0.44 16.93
N TYR A 465 -30.51 -1.58 17.57
CA TYR A 465 -31.44 -1.82 18.66
C TYR A 465 -30.76 -2.61 19.79
N ASP A 466 -31.28 -2.52 21.01
CA ASP A 466 -30.88 -3.38 22.13
C ASP A 466 -31.55 -4.77 22.05
N ALA A 467 -31.26 -5.65 23.01
CA ALA A 467 -31.84 -6.98 23.09
C ALA A 467 -33.37 -6.96 23.28
N GLU A 468 -33.91 -5.86 23.79
CA GLU A 468 -35.33 -5.62 24.08
C GLU A 468 -36.10 -4.93 22.91
N ASP A 469 -35.48 -4.80 21.73
CA ASP A 469 -36.01 -4.13 20.53
C ASP A 469 -36.22 -2.60 20.67
N ASN A 470 -35.59 -1.93 21.64
CA ASN A 470 -35.54 -0.47 21.69
C ASN A 470 -34.45 0.06 20.76
N HIS A 471 -34.77 1.09 19.99
CA HIS A 471 -33.84 1.73 19.07
C HIS A 471 -32.77 2.53 19.85
N LEU A 472 -31.48 2.21 19.64
CA LEU A 472 -30.36 2.90 20.26
C LEU A 472 -30.33 4.40 19.92
N LYS A 473 -29.93 5.21 20.90
CA LYS A 473 -29.87 6.68 20.76
C LYS A 473 -28.59 7.23 21.37
N ASP A 474 -28.12 8.36 20.83
CA ASP A 474 -27.10 9.17 21.50
C ASP A 474 -27.66 9.86 22.76
N ARG A 475 -26.77 10.54 23.50
CA ARG A 475 -27.10 11.33 24.70
C ARG A 475 -28.06 12.50 24.43
N SER A 476 -28.28 12.86 23.17
CA SER A 476 -29.23 13.90 22.73
C SER A 476 -30.53 13.29 22.16
N GLY A 477 -30.74 11.99 22.30
CA GLY A 477 -31.94 11.28 21.88
C GLY A 477 -32.02 10.96 20.38
N ASN A 478 -30.96 11.22 19.59
CA ASN A 478 -30.96 10.92 18.17
C ASN A 478 -30.76 9.41 17.95
N LYS A 479 -31.62 8.81 17.13
CA LYS A 479 -31.51 7.41 16.65
C LYS A 479 -30.14 7.12 16.04
N LEU A 480 -29.61 5.92 16.27
CA LEU A 480 -28.30 5.47 15.77
C LEU A 480 -28.44 4.46 14.61
N CYS A 481 -27.64 4.71 13.58
CA CYS A 481 -27.57 3.94 12.35
C CYS A 481 -26.11 3.56 12.04
N LEU A 482 -25.92 2.54 11.21
CA LEU A 482 -24.63 2.04 10.78
C LEU A 482 -24.00 2.98 9.74
N TYR A 483 -22.89 3.61 10.14
CA TYR A 483 -22.02 4.40 9.28
C TYR A 483 -21.14 3.49 8.41
N TYR A 484 -21.22 3.66 7.09
CA TYR A 484 -20.39 2.97 6.11
C TYR A 484 -18.99 3.61 6.02
N SER A 485 -17.97 2.87 6.43
CA SER A 485 -16.56 3.25 6.35
C SER A 485 -15.68 2.00 6.29
N MET A 486 -14.38 2.17 5.98
CA MET A 486 -13.38 1.10 5.95
C MET A 486 -13.51 0.21 7.21
N THR A 487 -13.43 0.82 8.39
CA THR A 487 -13.86 0.28 9.68
C THR A 487 -15.29 0.77 9.97
N PRO A 488 -16.35 -0.06 9.94
CA PRO A 488 -17.71 0.41 10.19
C PRO A 488 -17.95 0.78 11.66
N ARG A 489 -18.85 1.73 11.89
CA ARG A 489 -19.21 2.24 13.22
C ARG A 489 -20.66 2.68 13.28
N ILE A 490 -21.21 2.90 14.46
CA ILE A 490 -22.48 3.64 14.57
C ILE A 490 -22.26 5.15 14.41
N SER A 491 -23.32 5.86 14.06
CA SER A 491 -23.42 7.32 14.21
C SER A 491 -24.90 7.72 14.22
N LYS A 492 -25.18 9.00 14.48
CA LYS A 492 -26.53 9.57 14.31
C LYS A 492 -27.07 9.28 12.91
N CYS A 493 -28.27 8.70 12.83
CA CYS A 493 -28.97 8.46 11.57
C CYS A 493 -29.11 9.75 10.73
N LYS A 494 -28.81 9.65 9.44
CA LYS A 494 -29.02 10.69 8.43
C LYS A 494 -29.63 10.04 7.19
N ASN A 495 -30.42 10.78 6.41
CA ASN A 495 -30.99 10.27 5.16
C ASN A 495 -29.85 9.91 4.16
N PRO A 496 -29.76 8.65 3.68
CA PRO A 496 -28.78 8.24 2.68
C PRO A 496 -28.76 9.08 1.41
N SER A 497 -29.92 9.58 0.96
CA SER A 497 -30.03 10.39 -0.26
C SER A 497 -29.21 11.69 -0.24
N ASN A 498 -28.71 12.12 0.93
CA ASN A 498 -27.85 13.30 1.06
C ASN A 498 -26.36 12.98 0.81
N LYS A 499 -26.05 11.93 0.02
CA LYS A 499 -24.70 11.39 -0.26
C LYS A 499 -23.86 11.05 0.99
N GLY A 500 -24.52 10.86 2.13
CA GLY A 500 -23.86 10.52 3.38
C GLY A 500 -23.60 9.02 3.52
N ASN A 501 -22.60 8.67 4.32
CA ASN A 501 -22.18 7.33 4.73
C ASN A 501 -23.23 6.55 5.57
N MET A 502 -24.52 6.71 5.28
CA MET A 502 -25.64 5.96 5.87
C MET A 502 -26.29 5.00 4.87
N GLY A 503 -25.90 5.08 3.59
CA GLY A 503 -26.48 4.26 2.53
C GLY A 503 -25.97 2.84 2.51
N TRP A 504 -26.92 1.90 2.60
CA TRP A 504 -26.72 0.46 2.43
C TRP A 504 -27.78 -0.11 1.47
N ASN A 505 -27.40 -1.13 0.73
CA ASN A 505 -28.30 -1.99 -0.05
C ASN A 505 -28.48 -3.33 0.65
N LYS A 506 -29.73 -3.69 0.99
CA LYS A 506 -30.11 -5.02 1.48
C LYS A 506 -30.37 -5.95 0.29
N PHE A 507 -29.67 -7.08 0.25
CA PHE A 507 -29.97 -8.20 -0.62
C PHE A 507 -30.50 -9.34 0.25
N VAL A 508 -31.69 -9.85 -0.06
CA VAL A 508 -32.16 -11.15 0.44
C VAL A 508 -31.65 -12.22 -0.53
N MET A 509 -31.29 -13.39 -0.01
CA MET A 509 -30.71 -14.51 -0.77
C MET A 509 -31.66 -15.69 -0.91
#